data_AF-A0A4Q7CIJ1-F1
#
_entry.id   AF-A0A4Q7CIJ1-F1
#
_cell.length_a   1.000
_cell.length_b   1.000
_cell.length_c   1.000
_cell.angle_alpha   90.00
_cell.angle_beta   90.00
_cell.angle_gamma   90.00
#
_symmetry.space_group_name_H-M   'P 1'
#
loop_
_entity.id
_entity.type
_entity.pdbx_description
1 polymer ?
#
loop_
_entity_poly.entity_id
_entity_poly.type
_entity_poly.pdbx_seq_one_letter_code
_entity_poly.pdbx_strand_id
1 'polypeptide(L)'
;AKAIINQTSNPTMEPNTITQVTSQVTTKEQALNGARNLAQAKTTAKNNLNNLTSINNAQKDALTRSIDGATTVAGVNQETAKATELNNAMHSLQNGINDETQTKQTQKYLDAEPSKKSAYDQAVNAAKAILTKDSGQNVDKAAVEQALKNVNSKKTALNGDAKLNEAKAAAKQTLGTLTHINNAQRTALDNEITQATNVEGVNT
;
A
#
# COMPACT_ATOMS: atom_id res chain seq x y z
N ALA A 1 23.07 -48.67 -9.16
CA ALA A 1 22.11 -49.51 -8.41
C ALA A 1 21.12 -50.21 -9.34
N LYS A 2 20.14 -49.52 -9.93
CA LYS A 2 19.11 -50.14 -10.80
C LYS A 2 19.67 -50.98 -11.95
N ALA A 3 20.75 -50.53 -12.60
CA ALA A 3 21.40 -51.27 -13.69
C ALA A 3 22.03 -52.61 -13.24
N ILE A 4 22.40 -52.75 -11.97
CA ILE A 4 22.89 -54.02 -11.39
C ILE A 4 21.70 -54.88 -10.95
N ILE A 5 20.70 -54.27 -10.30
CA ILE A 5 19.50 -54.96 -9.80
C ILE A 5 18.67 -55.58 -10.94
N ASN A 6 18.67 -54.97 -12.13
CA ASN A 6 17.82 -55.38 -13.26
C ASN A 6 18.50 -56.36 -14.24
N GLN A 7 19.67 -56.90 -13.93
CA GLN A 7 20.37 -57.85 -14.83
C GLN A 7 19.66 -59.21 -14.84
N THR A 8 19.13 -59.62 -15.99
CA THR A 8 18.41 -60.89 -16.16
C THR A 8 19.28 -62.03 -16.71
N SER A 9 20.48 -61.71 -17.22
CA SER A 9 21.44 -62.66 -17.75
C SER A 9 22.82 -62.37 -17.15
N ASN A 10 23.49 -63.38 -16.59
CA ASN A 10 24.77 -63.26 -15.86
C ASN A 10 24.77 -62.12 -14.81
N PRO A 11 23.90 -62.20 -13.78
CA PRO A 11 23.80 -61.16 -12.77
C PRO A 11 25.15 -60.94 -12.06
N THR A 12 25.46 -59.67 -11.79
CA THR A 12 26.62 -59.28 -10.99
C THR A 12 26.39 -59.70 -9.55
N MET A 13 27.04 -60.79 -9.14
CA MET A 13 26.97 -61.35 -7.78
C MET A 13 28.22 -61.05 -6.95
N GLU A 14 29.18 -60.32 -7.50
CA GLU A 14 30.45 -60.02 -6.82
C GLU A 14 30.19 -59.07 -5.62
N PRO A 15 30.49 -59.51 -4.38
CA PRO A 15 30.09 -58.77 -3.17
C PRO A 15 30.67 -57.35 -3.08
N ASN A 16 31.91 -57.13 -3.54
CA ASN A 16 32.52 -55.80 -3.46
C ASN A 16 31.82 -54.81 -4.40
N THR A 17 31.41 -55.25 -5.59
CA THR A 17 30.71 -54.45 -6.59
C THR A 17 29.33 -54.05 -6.09
N ILE A 18 28.60 -54.99 -5.48
CA ILE A 18 27.30 -54.71 -4.85
C ILE A 18 27.48 -53.74 -3.68
N THR A 19 28.50 -53.96 -2.84
CA THR A 19 28.81 -53.08 -1.69
C THR A 19 29.19 -51.68 -2.13
N GLN A 20 29.99 -51.54 -3.18
CA GLN A 20 30.42 -50.25 -3.72
C GLN A 20 29.25 -49.45 -4.28
N VAL A 21 28.36 -50.09 -5.03
CA VAL A 21 27.17 -49.41 -5.56
C VAL A 21 26.17 -49.04 -4.46
N THR A 22 26.05 -49.85 -3.41
CA THR A 22 25.25 -49.52 -2.22
C THR A 22 25.85 -48.30 -1.51
N SER A 23 27.15 -48.32 -1.24
CA SER A 23 27.89 -47.20 -0.61
C SER A 23 27.75 -45.89 -1.41
N GLN A 24 27.80 -45.95 -2.74
CA GLN A 24 27.58 -44.79 -3.61
C GLN A 24 26.16 -44.21 -3.48
N VAL A 25 25.13 -45.06 -3.37
CA VAL A 25 23.74 -44.61 -3.14
C VAL A 25 23.63 -43.95 -1.78
N THR A 26 24.13 -44.58 -0.72
CA THR A 26 24.11 -44.05 0.64
C THR A 26 24.86 -42.71 0.73
N THR A 27 26.02 -42.59 0.08
CA THR A 27 26.79 -41.33 0.05
C THR A 27 26.01 -40.22 -0.65
N LYS A 28 25.35 -40.51 -1.77
CA LYS A 28 24.54 -39.52 -2.51
C LYS A 28 23.28 -39.11 -1.76
N GLU A 29 22.65 -40.02 -1.04
CA GLU A 29 21.53 -39.73 -0.15
C GLU A 29 21.95 -38.83 1.00
N GLN A 30 23.08 -39.14 1.66
CA GLN A 30 23.64 -38.31 2.73
C GLN A 30 24.10 -36.93 2.25
N ALA A 31 24.47 -36.80 0.97
CA ALA A 31 24.82 -35.53 0.36
C ALA A 31 23.60 -34.63 0.06
N LEU A 32 22.37 -35.13 0.19
CA LEU A 32 21.16 -34.31 0.03
C LEU A 32 21.11 -33.23 1.11
N ASN A 33 21.14 -31.96 0.68
CA ASN A 33 21.30 -30.80 1.55
C ASN A 33 20.03 -29.93 1.65
N GLY A 34 18.85 -30.49 1.33
CA GLY A 34 17.59 -29.75 1.27
C GLY A 34 17.23 -28.99 2.55
N ALA A 35 17.43 -29.61 3.72
CA ALA A 35 17.17 -28.98 5.02
C ALA A 35 18.11 -27.77 5.27
N ARG A 36 19.39 -27.90 4.89
CA ARG A 36 20.37 -26.80 4.99
C ARG A 36 19.99 -25.64 4.05
N ASN A 37 19.60 -25.96 2.81
CA ASN A 37 19.18 -24.94 1.83
C ASN A 37 17.92 -24.20 2.30
N LEU A 38 16.96 -24.92 2.89
CA LEU A 38 15.75 -24.32 3.46
C LEU A 38 16.08 -23.39 4.63
N ALA A 39 16.93 -23.84 5.57
CA ALA A 39 17.35 -23.02 6.70
C ALA A 39 18.07 -21.74 6.24
N GLN A 40 18.96 -21.85 5.25
CA GLN A 40 19.64 -20.68 4.67
C GLN A 40 18.65 -19.73 4.00
N ALA A 41 17.69 -20.24 3.22
CA ALA A 41 16.66 -19.43 2.58
C ALA A 41 15.85 -18.65 3.63
N LYS A 42 15.43 -19.30 4.72
CA LYS A 42 14.70 -18.64 5.82
C LYS A 42 15.52 -17.53 6.48
N THR A 43 16.81 -17.78 6.75
CA THR A 43 17.70 -16.76 7.32
C THR A 43 17.81 -15.55 6.39
N THR A 44 18.06 -15.78 5.10
CA THR A 44 18.13 -14.70 4.11
C THR A 44 16.81 -13.93 4.02
N ALA A 45 15.67 -14.62 3.97
CA ALA A 45 14.36 -13.99 3.89
C ALA A 45 14.05 -13.13 5.13
N LYS A 46 14.38 -13.60 6.34
CA LYS A 46 14.21 -12.83 7.59
C LYS A 46 15.12 -11.60 7.62
N ASN A 47 16.36 -11.71 7.15
CA ASN A 47 17.26 -10.56 7.05
C ASN A 47 16.70 -9.50 6.08
N ASN A 48 16.22 -9.93 4.91
CA ASN A 48 15.58 -9.04 3.94
C ASN A 48 14.33 -8.36 4.52
N LEU A 49 13.47 -9.13 5.19
CA LEU A 49 12.27 -8.64 5.87
C LEU A 49 12.61 -7.59 6.93
N ASN A 50 13.68 -7.78 7.70
CA ASN A 50 14.11 -6.81 8.70
C ASN A 50 14.53 -5.47 8.09
N ASN A 51 15.11 -5.49 6.89
CA ASN A 51 15.51 -4.30 6.14
C ASN A 51 14.33 -3.55 5.49
N LEU A 52 13.12 -4.12 5.48
CA LEU A 52 11.92 -3.43 4.98
C LEU A 52 11.48 -2.35 5.98
N THR A 53 11.36 -1.12 5.48
CA THR A 53 11.18 0.09 6.29
C THR A 53 9.76 0.62 6.31
N SER A 54 8.88 0.22 5.39
CA SER A 54 7.53 0.80 5.22
C SER A 54 6.43 -0.03 5.87
N ILE A 55 6.57 -1.36 5.95
CA ILE A 55 5.65 -2.22 6.72
C ILE A 55 5.66 -1.89 8.22
N ASN A 56 4.56 -2.16 8.91
CA ASN A 56 4.44 -2.03 10.37
C ASN A 56 4.89 -3.31 11.11
N ASN A 57 4.99 -3.25 12.44
CA ASN A 57 5.49 -4.36 13.25
C ASN A 57 4.58 -5.59 13.17
N ALA A 58 3.25 -5.40 13.20
CA ALA A 58 2.30 -6.51 13.12
C ALA A 58 2.40 -7.28 11.78
N GLN A 59 2.60 -6.56 10.66
CA GLN A 59 2.86 -7.15 9.35
C GLN A 59 4.21 -7.88 9.32
N LYS A 60 5.26 -7.28 9.89
CA LYS A 60 6.60 -7.89 9.96
C LYS A 60 6.58 -9.18 10.77
N ASP A 61 5.85 -9.21 11.88
CA ASP A 61 5.67 -10.40 12.71
C ASP A 61 4.91 -11.51 11.97
N ALA A 62 3.83 -11.17 11.27
CA ALA A 62 3.06 -12.14 10.49
C ALA A 62 3.87 -12.77 9.35
N LEU A 63 4.66 -11.96 8.64
CA LEU A 63 5.57 -12.42 7.59
C LEU A 63 6.71 -13.28 8.16
N THR A 64 7.25 -12.92 9.34
CA THR A 64 8.26 -13.74 10.03
C THR A 64 7.73 -15.13 10.34
N ARG A 65 6.51 -15.23 10.91
CA ARG A 65 5.86 -16.52 11.18
C ARG A 65 5.61 -17.32 9.89
N SER A 66 5.23 -16.65 8.80
CA SER A 66 4.99 -17.31 7.51
C SER A 66 6.29 -17.87 6.91
N ILE A 67 7.40 -17.12 6.98
CA ILE A 67 8.73 -17.58 6.58
C ILE A 67 9.18 -18.78 7.43
N ASP A 68 9.00 -18.70 8.75
CA ASP A 68 9.35 -19.80 9.66
C ASP A 68 8.50 -21.05 9.41
N GLY A 69 7.23 -20.89 9.01
CA GLY A 69 6.32 -21.98 8.67
C GLY A 69 6.56 -22.63 7.29
N ALA A 70 7.27 -21.96 6.38
CA ALA A 70 7.51 -22.50 5.03
C ALA A 70 8.35 -23.79 5.06
N THR A 71 7.94 -24.80 4.30
CA THR A 71 8.59 -26.13 4.25
C THR A 71 9.49 -26.33 3.03
N THR A 72 9.48 -25.39 2.09
CA THR A 72 10.28 -25.43 0.86
C THR A 72 10.93 -24.08 0.60
N VAL A 73 12.05 -24.10 -0.14
CA VAL A 73 12.73 -22.86 -0.57
C VAL A 73 11.81 -22.00 -1.43
N ALA A 74 10.99 -22.62 -2.30
CA ALA A 74 10.01 -21.92 -3.11
C ALA A 74 8.97 -21.18 -2.25
N GLY A 75 8.46 -21.81 -1.18
CA GLY A 75 7.55 -21.16 -0.24
C GLY A 75 8.18 -19.96 0.48
N VAL A 76 9.45 -20.09 0.90
CA VAL A 76 10.20 -18.96 1.49
C VAL A 76 10.35 -17.80 0.49
N ASN A 77 10.63 -18.10 -0.77
CA ASN A 77 10.75 -17.09 -1.82
C ASN A 77 9.40 -16.38 -2.08
N GLN A 78 8.29 -17.11 -2.05
CA GLN A 78 6.95 -16.54 -2.18
C GLN A 78 6.64 -15.57 -1.04
N GLU A 79 6.93 -15.93 0.22
CA GLU A 79 6.74 -15.02 1.35
C GLU A 79 7.66 -13.78 1.28
N THR A 80 8.87 -13.93 0.74
CA THR A 80 9.78 -12.81 0.48
C THR A 80 9.23 -11.84 -0.55
N ALA A 81 8.64 -12.35 -1.64
CA ALA A 81 7.99 -11.53 -2.66
C ALA A 81 6.79 -10.78 -2.07
N LYS A 82 5.93 -11.49 -1.33
CA LYS A 82 4.78 -10.90 -0.62
C LYS A 82 5.18 -9.79 0.34
N ALA A 83 6.26 -9.98 1.11
CA ALA A 83 6.79 -8.96 2.01
C ALA A 83 7.23 -7.70 1.25
N THR A 84 7.93 -7.88 0.12
CA THR A 84 8.41 -6.80 -0.73
C THR A 84 7.25 -6.01 -1.34
N GLU A 85 6.25 -6.69 -1.88
CA GLU A 85 5.06 -6.05 -2.46
C GLU A 85 4.24 -5.29 -1.41
N LEU A 86 4.05 -5.88 -0.23
CA LEU A 86 3.37 -5.21 0.89
C LEU A 86 4.13 -3.95 1.32
N ASN A 87 5.46 -4.02 1.41
CA ASN A 87 6.29 -2.87 1.73
C ASN A 87 6.13 -1.75 0.70
N ASN A 88 6.09 -2.08 -0.59
CA ASN A 88 5.88 -1.09 -1.64
C ASN A 88 4.49 -0.46 -1.55
N ALA A 89 3.44 -1.24 -1.31
CA ALA A 89 2.08 -0.72 -1.11
C ALA A 89 2.01 0.22 0.10
N MET A 90 2.66 -0.14 1.22
CA MET A 90 2.75 0.69 2.42
C MET A 90 3.49 2.01 2.14
N HIS A 91 4.58 1.97 1.37
CA HIS A 91 5.29 3.17 0.95
C HIS A 91 4.41 4.07 0.06
N SER A 92 3.67 3.49 -0.89
CA SER A 92 2.71 4.23 -1.70
C SER A 92 1.59 4.86 -0.87
N LEU A 93 1.08 4.16 0.16
CA LEU A 93 0.10 4.71 1.10
C LEU A 93 0.67 5.91 1.87
N GLN A 94 1.90 5.81 2.35
CA GLN A 94 2.61 6.92 3.01
C GLN A 94 2.71 8.13 2.08
N ASN A 95 3.20 7.93 0.85
CA ASN A 95 3.32 9.00 -0.14
C ASN A 95 1.96 9.63 -0.49
N GLY A 96 0.90 8.83 -0.57
CA GLY A 96 -0.46 9.29 -0.88
C GLY A 96 -1.08 10.22 0.17
N ILE A 97 -0.54 10.26 1.40
CA ILE A 97 -1.00 11.16 2.45
C ILE A 97 -0.01 12.29 2.81
N ASN A 98 1.18 12.31 2.19
CA ASN A 98 2.23 13.28 2.53
C ASN A 98 1.80 14.75 2.30
N ASP A 99 0.88 14.99 1.38
CA ASP A 99 0.39 16.34 1.06
C ASP A 99 -0.92 16.70 1.78
N GLU A 100 -1.28 15.99 2.85
CA GLU A 100 -2.45 16.29 3.68
C GLU A 100 -2.47 17.74 4.16
N THR A 101 -1.38 18.21 4.75
CA THR A 101 -1.27 19.58 5.28
C THR A 101 -1.50 20.61 4.18
N GLN A 102 -0.89 20.41 3.00
CA GLN A 102 -1.07 21.30 1.87
C GLN A 102 -2.51 21.27 1.36
N THR A 103 -3.10 20.09 1.24
CA THR A 103 -4.49 19.90 0.81
C THR A 103 -5.44 20.67 1.73
N LYS A 104 -5.24 20.59 3.05
CA LYS A 104 -6.07 21.27 4.06
C LYS A 104 -5.99 22.80 4.03
N GLN A 105 -4.95 23.36 3.43
CA GLN A 105 -4.79 24.81 3.25
C GLN A 105 -5.41 25.32 1.94
N THR A 106 -5.80 24.44 1.02
CA THR A 106 -6.41 24.84 -0.25
C THR A 106 -7.86 25.27 -0.07
N GLN A 107 -8.33 26.23 -0.88
CA GLN A 107 -9.74 26.62 -0.91
C GLN A 107 -10.66 25.46 -1.29
N LYS A 108 -10.17 24.56 -2.14
CA LYS A 108 -10.82 23.29 -2.46
C LYS A 108 -11.21 22.49 -1.21
N TYR A 109 -10.43 22.54 -0.13
CA TYR A 109 -10.76 21.94 1.16
C TYR A 109 -11.50 22.90 2.09
N LEU A 110 -11.05 24.16 2.21
CA LEU A 110 -11.60 25.11 3.18
C LEU A 110 -13.09 25.38 2.93
N ASP A 111 -13.46 25.62 1.67
CA ASP A 111 -14.83 25.90 1.20
C ASP A 111 -15.61 24.62 0.86
N ALA A 112 -15.02 23.43 0.98
CA ALA A 112 -15.74 22.19 0.72
C ALA A 112 -16.86 21.97 1.74
N GLU A 113 -17.85 21.17 1.33
CA GLU A 113 -18.93 20.78 2.24
C GLU A 113 -18.37 20.05 3.48
N PRO A 114 -18.93 20.29 4.68
CA PRO A 114 -18.45 19.68 5.92
C PRO A 114 -18.37 18.15 5.85
N SER A 115 -19.33 17.50 5.17
CA SER A 115 -19.35 16.04 4.98
C SER A 115 -18.18 15.54 4.13
N LYS A 116 -17.77 16.29 3.10
CA LYS A 116 -16.64 15.95 2.21
C LYS A 116 -15.30 16.18 2.92
N LYS A 117 -15.17 17.25 3.70
CA LYS A 117 -14.01 17.49 4.57
C LYS A 117 -13.83 16.34 5.55
N SER A 118 -14.90 15.98 6.27
CA SER A 118 -14.90 14.87 7.22
C SER A 118 -14.55 13.53 6.56
N ALA A 119 -15.09 13.26 5.36
CA ALA A 119 -14.78 12.02 4.63
C ALA A 119 -13.30 11.93 4.23
N TYR A 120 -12.69 13.05 3.80
CA TYR A 120 -11.26 13.11 3.51
C TYR A 120 -10.43 12.89 4.77
N ASP A 121 -10.75 13.60 5.86
CA ASP A 121 -10.05 13.47 7.15
C ASP A 121 -10.11 12.04 7.70
N GLN A 122 -11.28 11.41 7.64
CA GLN A 122 -11.46 10.01 8.06
C GLN A 122 -10.62 9.05 7.20
N ALA A 123 -10.58 9.25 5.88
CA ALA A 123 -9.77 8.42 5.00
C ALA A 123 -8.26 8.56 5.30
N VAL A 124 -7.79 9.79 5.55
CA VAL A 124 -6.40 10.04 5.92
C VAL A 124 -6.07 9.45 7.30
N ASN A 125 -6.96 9.58 8.28
CA ASN A 125 -6.78 8.98 9.60
C ASN A 125 -6.74 7.45 9.55
N ALA A 126 -7.58 6.81 8.73
CA ALA A 126 -7.53 5.38 8.51
C ALA A 126 -6.20 4.93 7.87
N ALA A 127 -5.70 5.70 6.88
CA ALA A 127 -4.37 5.46 6.29
C ALA A 127 -3.24 5.60 7.34
N LYS A 128 -3.27 6.64 8.19
CA LYS A 128 -2.32 6.82 9.30
C LYS A 128 -2.36 5.66 10.30
N ALA A 129 -3.54 5.14 10.62
CA ALA A 129 -3.68 4.00 11.52
C ALA A 129 -3.00 2.74 10.96
N ILE A 130 -3.11 2.49 9.65
CA ILE A 130 -2.41 1.40 8.97
C ILE A 130 -0.88 1.61 9.00
N LEU A 131 -0.43 2.84 8.73
CA LEU A 131 1.00 3.21 8.65
C LEU A 131 1.69 3.25 10.02
N THR A 132 0.94 3.30 11.12
CA THR A 132 1.49 3.40 12.47
C THR A 132 2.40 2.20 12.73
N LYS A 133 3.67 2.46 13.05
CA LYS A 133 4.70 1.40 13.13
C LYS A 133 4.46 0.41 14.25
N ASP A 134 4.20 0.92 15.45
CA ASP A 134 4.18 0.09 16.65
C ASP A 134 2.84 -0.60 16.90
N SER A 135 1.74 0.05 16.50
CA SER A 135 0.37 -0.40 16.79
C SER A 135 -0.53 -0.52 15.55
N GLY A 136 0.05 -0.41 14.34
CA GLY A 136 -0.69 -0.65 13.11
C GLY A 136 -1.19 -2.08 13.01
N GLN A 137 -2.37 -2.26 12.43
CA GLN A 137 -2.95 -3.58 12.22
C GLN A 137 -2.16 -4.39 11.17
N ASN A 138 -2.15 -5.71 11.31
CA ASN A 138 -1.67 -6.62 10.27
C ASN A 138 -2.68 -6.68 9.12
N VAL A 139 -2.59 -5.71 8.20
CA VAL A 139 -3.40 -5.67 6.97
C VAL A 139 -2.60 -6.17 5.78
N ASP A 140 -3.28 -6.79 4.81
CA ASP A 140 -2.67 -7.27 3.58
C ASP A 140 -2.49 -6.16 2.53
N LYS A 141 -1.87 -6.51 1.41
CA LYS A 141 -1.59 -5.59 0.30
C LYS A 141 -2.86 -4.95 -0.27
N ALA A 142 -3.92 -5.74 -0.43
CA ALA A 142 -5.16 -5.26 -1.03
C ALA A 142 -5.86 -4.23 -0.13
N ALA A 143 -5.87 -4.46 1.19
CA ALA A 143 -6.39 -3.51 2.16
C ALA A 143 -5.59 -2.19 2.18
N VAL A 144 -4.25 -2.25 2.08
CA VAL A 144 -3.40 -1.05 1.96
C VAL A 144 -3.70 -0.27 0.68
N GLU A 145 -3.80 -0.95 -0.45
CA GLU A 145 -4.14 -0.34 -1.75
C GLU A 145 -5.56 0.27 -1.73
N GLN A 146 -6.51 -0.38 -1.06
CA GLN A 146 -7.87 0.13 -0.91
C GLN A 146 -7.93 1.37 -0.01
N ALA A 147 -7.10 1.45 1.04
CA ALA A 147 -6.97 2.65 1.87
C ALA A 147 -6.41 3.82 1.04
N LEU A 148 -5.37 3.59 0.24
CA LEU A 148 -4.81 4.60 -0.66
C LEU A 148 -5.85 5.09 -1.68
N LYS A 149 -6.58 4.16 -2.32
CA LYS A 149 -7.66 4.49 -3.26
C LYS A 149 -8.74 5.34 -2.58
N ASN A 150 -9.10 5.02 -1.33
CA ASN A 150 -10.08 5.78 -0.58
C ASN A 150 -9.60 7.23 -0.31
N VAL A 151 -8.36 7.42 0.17
CA VAL A 151 -7.76 8.75 0.34
C VAL A 151 -7.85 9.56 -0.95
N ASN A 152 -7.40 8.99 -2.08
CA ASN A 152 -7.41 9.68 -3.37
C ASN A 152 -8.83 10.03 -3.82
N SER A 153 -9.79 9.12 -3.64
CA SER A 153 -11.19 9.37 -4.00
C SER A 153 -11.80 10.50 -3.17
N LYS A 154 -11.58 10.51 -1.84
CA LYS A 154 -12.14 11.55 -0.96
C LYS A 154 -11.47 12.90 -1.18
N LYS A 155 -10.17 12.92 -1.48
CA LYS A 155 -9.44 14.13 -1.86
C LYS A 155 -10.00 14.74 -3.15
N THR A 156 -10.23 13.93 -4.18
CA THR A 156 -10.83 14.40 -5.43
C THR A 156 -12.26 14.90 -5.23
N ALA A 157 -13.01 14.30 -4.31
CA ALA A 157 -14.39 14.69 -3.99
C ALA A 157 -14.51 16.02 -3.25
N LEU A 158 -13.42 16.60 -2.72
CA LEU A 158 -13.42 17.94 -2.14
C LEU A 158 -13.91 18.95 -3.20
N ASN A 159 -14.87 19.79 -2.83
CA ASN A 159 -15.64 20.59 -3.77
C ASN A 159 -15.65 22.10 -3.45
N GLY A 160 -14.65 22.62 -2.72
CA GLY A 160 -14.60 24.04 -2.37
C GLY A 160 -14.60 24.97 -3.58
N ASP A 161 -13.89 24.62 -4.66
CA ASP A 161 -13.89 25.42 -5.89
C ASP A 161 -15.28 25.52 -6.53
N ALA A 162 -16.06 24.42 -6.48
CA ALA A 162 -17.44 24.41 -6.96
C ALA A 162 -18.33 25.29 -6.06
N LYS A 163 -18.13 25.23 -4.73
CA LYS A 163 -18.86 26.09 -3.79
C LYS A 163 -18.56 27.57 -3.97
N LEU A 164 -17.31 27.92 -4.24
CA LEU A 164 -16.92 29.28 -4.59
C LEU A 164 -17.64 29.76 -5.87
N ASN A 165 -17.65 28.93 -6.92
CA ASN A 165 -18.34 29.28 -8.17
C ASN A 165 -19.86 29.39 -8.00
N GLU A 166 -20.48 28.49 -7.23
CA GLU A 166 -21.90 28.55 -6.87
C GLU A 166 -22.23 29.84 -6.13
N ALA A 167 -21.42 30.22 -5.12
CA ALA A 167 -21.59 31.45 -4.37
C ALA A 167 -21.48 32.68 -5.28
N LYS A 168 -20.46 32.73 -6.15
CA LYS A 168 -20.30 33.85 -7.10
C LYS A 168 -21.49 33.99 -8.04
N ALA A 169 -22.00 32.88 -8.56
CA ALA A 169 -23.17 32.89 -9.44
C ALA A 169 -24.42 33.41 -8.69
N ALA A 170 -24.66 32.94 -7.47
CA ALA A 170 -25.77 33.39 -6.64
C ALA A 170 -25.67 34.88 -6.27
N ALA A 171 -24.46 35.36 -5.93
CA ALA A 171 -24.21 36.76 -5.63
C ALA A 171 -24.44 37.66 -6.87
N LYS A 172 -23.96 37.25 -8.05
CA LYS A 172 -24.23 37.98 -9.31
C LYS A 172 -25.72 38.00 -9.67
N GLN A 173 -26.44 36.91 -9.42
CA GLN A 173 -27.88 36.88 -9.61
C GLN A 173 -28.58 37.88 -8.69
N THR A 174 -28.24 37.88 -7.39
CA THR A 174 -28.77 38.84 -6.41
C THR A 174 -28.45 40.28 -6.83
N LEU A 175 -27.21 40.56 -7.20
CA LEU A 175 -26.78 41.86 -7.71
C LEU A 175 -27.67 42.34 -8.87
N GLY A 176 -27.97 41.45 -9.83
CA GLY A 176 -28.86 41.72 -10.96
C GLY A 176 -30.29 42.15 -10.58
N THR A 177 -30.78 41.75 -9.40
CA THR A 177 -32.12 42.12 -8.90
C THR A 177 -32.18 43.47 -8.19
N LEU A 178 -31.04 44.05 -7.80
CA LEU A 178 -31.00 45.31 -7.05
C LEU A 178 -31.46 46.47 -7.92
N THR A 179 -32.51 47.18 -7.48
CA THR A 179 -33.14 48.31 -8.20
C THR A 179 -32.70 49.68 -7.70
N HIS A 180 -32.03 49.76 -6.54
CA HIS A 180 -31.65 51.00 -5.87
C HIS A 180 -30.14 51.28 -5.87
N ILE A 181 -29.42 50.76 -6.87
CA ILE A 181 -28.00 51.01 -7.07
C ILE A 181 -27.74 51.57 -8.47
N ASN A 182 -26.74 52.44 -8.60
CA ASN A 182 -26.33 52.98 -9.89
C ASN A 182 -25.34 52.04 -10.62
N ASN A 183 -25.04 52.35 -11.88
CA ASN A 183 -24.16 51.51 -12.71
C ASN A 183 -22.73 51.39 -12.15
N ALA A 184 -22.18 52.46 -11.56
CA ALA A 184 -20.83 52.42 -11.01
C ALA A 184 -20.76 51.50 -9.77
N GLN A 185 -21.75 51.59 -8.87
CA GLN A 185 -21.89 50.71 -7.71
C GLN A 185 -22.06 49.25 -8.15
N ARG A 186 -22.90 49.01 -9.18
CA ARG A 186 -23.10 47.68 -9.74
C ARG A 186 -21.81 47.08 -10.29
N THR A 187 -21.05 47.84 -11.08
CA THR A 187 -19.77 47.39 -11.63
C THR A 187 -18.73 47.13 -10.53
N ALA A 188 -18.68 47.96 -9.50
CA ALA A 188 -17.78 47.75 -8.37
C ALA A 188 -18.09 46.41 -7.66
N LEU A 189 -19.36 46.16 -7.31
CA LEU A 189 -19.79 44.91 -6.67
C LEU A 189 -19.55 43.68 -7.57
N ASP A 190 -19.81 43.78 -8.89
CA ASP A 190 -19.53 42.67 -9.79
C ASP A 190 -18.02 42.32 -9.85
N ASN A 191 -17.16 43.34 -9.80
CA ASN A 191 -15.71 43.17 -9.75
C ASN A 191 -15.26 42.54 -8.42
N GLU A 192 -15.85 42.92 -7.29
CA GLU A 192 -15.58 42.32 -5.98
C GLU A 192 -15.98 40.84 -5.95
N ILE A 193 -17.20 40.50 -6.37
CA ILE A 193 -17.69 39.12 -6.48
C ILE A 193 -16.77 38.30 -7.40
N THR A 194 -16.35 38.87 -8.53
CA THR A 194 -15.48 38.18 -9.49
C THR A 194 -14.10 37.87 -8.90
N GLN A 195 -13.54 38.80 -8.13
CA GLN A 195 -12.20 38.68 -7.55
C GLN A 195 -12.15 37.87 -6.24
N ALA A 196 -13.28 37.64 -5.58
CA ALA A 196 -13.33 36.86 -4.34
C ALA A 196 -12.64 35.49 -4.50
N THR A 197 -11.82 35.12 -3.52
CA THR A 197 -10.99 33.90 -3.57
C THR A 197 -11.53 32.77 -2.69
N ASN A 198 -12.61 33.00 -1.95
CA ASN A 198 -13.29 32.03 -1.09
C ASN A 198 -14.77 32.38 -0.95
N VAL A 199 -15.57 31.44 -0.43
CA VAL A 199 -17.02 31.59 -0.31
C VAL A 199 -17.40 32.73 0.65
N GLU A 200 -16.65 32.91 1.74
CA GLU A 200 -16.93 33.97 2.73
C GLU A 200 -16.81 35.36 2.10
N GLY A 201 -15.74 35.62 1.35
CA GLY A 201 -15.49 36.89 0.67
C GLY A 201 -16.43 37.19 -0.50
N VAL A 202 -17.22 36.21 -0.96
CA VAL A 202 -18.33 36.47 -1.90
C VAL A 202 -19.57 36.99 -1.15
N ASN A 203 -19.75 36.60 0.11
CA ASN A 203 -20.94 36.89 0.90
C ASN A 203 -20.84 38.16 1.76
N THR A 204 -19.66 38.78 1.83
CA THR A 204 -19.39 40.06 2.51
C THR A 204 -19.59 41.24 1.57
#